data_AF-A0A1W2BSP1-F1
#
_entry.id   AF-A0A1W2BSP1-F1
#
_cell.length_a   1.000
_cell.length_b   1.000
_cell.length_c   1.000
_cell.angle_alpha   90.00
_cell.angle_beta   90.00
_cell.angle_gamma   90.00
#
_symmetry.space_group_name_H-M   'P 1'
#
loop_
_entity.id
_entity.type
_entity.pdbx_description
1 polymer ?
#
loop_
_entity_poly.entity_id
_entity_poly.type
_entity_poly.pdbx_seq_one_letter_code
_entity_poly.pdbx_strand_id
1 'polypeptide(L)'
;MADLSLVADSVRDNPSCFERAMQRYLYAFNRLHTEADDSDEMSGLLTDALCQAEDAVMFEPASNIAELRAKADIIWCDVDSLPKDRHVLAFFDDLIRLTGNAVSPVFDAGRWLARFERCGGGWVVQDGKAWLMWPENDRIEDCLAELKMRGGKPAVIELIHASHAAKGAA
;
A
#
# COMPACT_ATOMS: atom_id res chain seq x y z
N MET A 1 -4.89 -40.13 -11.20
CA MET A 1 -3.66 -39.32 -11.35
C MET A 1 -4.03 -38.14 -12.22
N ALA A 2 -4.11 -36.94 -11.64
CA ALA A 2 -4.41 -35.74 -12.40
C ALA A 2 -3.17 -35.35 -13.21
N ASP A 3 -3.39 -35.13 -14.50
CA ASP A 3 -2.41 -34.73 -15.49
C ASP A 3 -1.95 -33.29 -15.19
N LEU A 4 -0.68 -33.14 -14.81
CA LEU A 4 -0.02 -31.86 -14.51
C LEU A 4 0.58 -31.20 -15.76
N SER A 5 0.27 -31.68 -16.98
CA SER A 5 0.92 -31.20 -18.21
C SER A 5 0.40 -29.86 -18.78
N LEU A 6 -0.36 -29.08 -18.01
CA LEU A 6 -0.98 -27.83 -18.47
C LEU A 6 -0.46 -26.58 -17.74
N VAL A 7 0.86 -26.46 -17.64
CA VAL A 7 1.54 -25.15 -17.49
C VAL A 7 2.76 -25.17 -18.42
N ALA A 8 2.51 -25.27 -19.73
CA ALA A 8 3.55 -24.98 -20.70
C ALA A 8 3.83 -23.48 -20.62
N ASP A 9 4.96 -23.17 -20.00
CA ASP A 9 5.56 -21.86 -19.86
C ASP A 9 5.46 -21.05 -21.14
N SER A 10 4.68 -19.97 -21.12
CA SER A 10 5.05 -18.81 -21.92
C SER A 10 6.24 -18.17 -21.22
N VAL A 11 7.45 -18.67 -21.48
CA VAL A 11 8.69 -18.00 -21.07
C VAL A 11 8.68 -16.64 -21.76
N ARG A 12 8.32 -15.59 -21.02
CA ARG A 12 8.60 -14.22 -21.44
C ARG A 12 10.13 -14.08 -21.41
N ASP A 13 10.74 -13.74 -22.54
CA ASP A 13 12.21 -13.62 -22.70
C ASP A 13 12.86 -12.63 -21.74
N ASN A 14 12.09 -11.82 -21.01
CA ASN A 14 12.59 -11.01 -19.92
C ASN A 14 11.51 -10.84 -18.84
N PRO A 15 11.69 -11.40 -17.64
CA PRO A 15 10.71 -11.25 -16.57
C PRO A 15 10.63 -9.79 -16.12
N SER A 16 9.41 -9.32 -15.83
CA SER A 16 9.15 -7.98 -15.30
C SER A 16 9.89 -7.77 -13.96
N CYS A 17 10.03 -6.51 -13.52
CA CYS A 17 10.59 -6.22 -12.20
C CYS A 17 9.80 -6.94 -11.09
N PHE A 18 8.46 -6.94 -11.20
CA PHE A 18 7.59 -7.64 -10.25
C PHE A 18 7.80 -9.16 -10.30
N GLU A 19 7.86 -9.76 -11.49
CA GLU A 19 8.11 -11.19 -11.67
C GLU A 19 9.47 -11.59 -11.05
N ARG A 20 10.51 -10.76 -11.22
CA ARG A 20 11.82 -10.99 -10.60
C ARG A 20 11.79 -10.86 -9.08
N ALA A 21 11.07 -9.88 -8.53
CA ALA A 21 10.89 -9.75 -7.09
C ALA A 21 10.15 -10.96 -6.51
N MET A 22 9.08 -11.40 -7.19
CA MET A 22 8.29 -12.56 -6.81
C MET A 22 9.12 -13.86 -6.83
N GLN A 23 9.98 -14.04 -7.83
CA GLN A 23 10.90 -15.17 -7.88
C GLN A 23 11.84 -15.20 -6.67
N ARG A 24 12.37 -14.05 -6.23
CA ARG A 24 13.20 -13.95 -5.03
C ARG A 24 12.42 -14.30 -3.77
N TYR A 25 11.19 -13.80 -3.65
CA TYR A 25 10.31 -14.13 -2.54
C TYR A 25 10.02 -15.63 -2.46
N LEU A 26 9.57 -16.25 -3.55
CA LEU A 26 9.27 -17.68 -3.59
C LEU A 26 10.51 -18.54 -3.29
N TYR A 27 11.68 -18.12 -3.77
CA TYR A 27 12.93 -18.79 -3.45
C TYR A 27 13.26 -18.72 -1.95
N ALA A 28 13.20 -17.53 -1.34
CA ALA A 28 13.47 -17.36 0.09
C ALA A 28 12.43 -18.09 0.96
N PHE A 29 11.15 -18.01 0.59
CA PHE A 29 10.04 -18.66 1.28
C PHE A 29 10.20 -20.19 1.28
N ASN A 30 10.50 -20.77 0.11
CA ASN A 30 10.73 -22.21 0.01
C ASN A 30 11.93 -22.65 0.85
N ARG A 31 13.05 -21.91 0.82
CA ARG A 31 14.24 -22.24 1.62
C ARG A 31 13.93 -22.29 3.11
N LEU A 32 13.20 -21.29 3.63
CA LEU A 32 12.81 -21.26 5.04
C LEU A 32 12.00 -22.50 5.47
N HIS A 33 11.21 -23.09 4.57
CA HIS A 33 10.37 -24.25 4.87
C HIS A 33 11.05 -25.61 4.62
N THR A 34 12.12 -25.65 3.82
CA THR A 34 12.76 -26.91 3.40
C THR A 34 14.13 -27.15 4.01
N GLU A 35 14.83 -26.11 4.45
CA GLU A 35 16.16 -26.26 5.05
C GLU A 35 16.02 -26.72 6.50
N ALA A 36 16.84 -27.69 6.90
CA ALA A 36 16.91 -28.14 8.28
C ALA A 36 17.41 -26.98 9.15
N ASP A 37 16.69 -26.71 10.24
CA ASP A 37 17.04 -25.65 11.19
C ASP A 37 18.23 -26.12 12.04
N ASP A 38 19.41 -26.14 11.42
CA ASP A 38 20.62 -26.72 11.99
C ASP A 38 21.29 -25.77 13.01
N SER A 39 20.87 -24.49 13.07
CA SER A 39 21.32 -23.49 14.05
C SER A 39 20.48 -22.21 14.04
N ASP A 40 20.37 -21.54 15.21
CA ASP A 40 19.70 -20.24 15.37
C ASP A 40 20.25 -19.15 14.42
N GLU A 41 21.54 -19.20 14.07
CA GLU A 41 22.20 -18.24 13.16
C GLU A 41 21.70 -18.40 11.72
N MET A 42 21.52 -19.64 11.25
CA MET A 42 20.98 -19.91 9.92
C MET A 42 19.49 -19.52 9.83
N SER A 43 18.72 -19.77 10.89
CA SER A 43 17.32 -19.33 11.00
C SER A 43 17.17 -17.82 10.86
N GLY A 44 18.04 -17.05 11.53
CA GLY A 44 18.09 -15.59 11.43
C GLY A 44 18.38 -15.10 10.01
N LEU A 45 19.39 -15.69 9.34
CA LEU A 45 19.77 -15.31 7.98
C LEU A 45 18.66 -15.60 6.96
N LEU A 46 17.95 -16.73 7.08
CA LEU A 46 16.83 -17.07 6.21
C LEU A 46 15.64 -16.13 6.42
N THR A 47 15.36 -15.77 7.68
CA THR A 47 14.31 -14.81 8.03
C THR A 47 14.60 -13.42 7.47
N ASP A 48 15.84 -12.93 7.61
CA ASP A 48 16.26 -11.64 7.04
C ASP A 48 16.15 -11.62 5.52
N ALA A 49 16.57 -12.71 4.86
CA ALA A 49 16.45 -12.86 3.41
C ALA A 49 14.99 -12.84 2.94
N LEU A 50 14.09 -13.50 3.67
CA LEU A 50 12.65 -13.46 3.39
C LEU A 50 12.09 -12.04 3.57
N CYS A 51 12.42 -11.37 4.66
CA CYS A 51 12.00 -9.98 4.91
C CYS A 51 12.45 -9.03 3.79
N GLN A 52 13.68 -9.17 3.30
CA GLN A 52 14.17 -8.36 2.18
C GLN A 52 13.44 -8.67 0.88
N ALA A 53 13.09 -9.93 0.64
CA ALA A 53 12.36 -10.34 -0.55
C ALA A 53 10.89 -9.89 -0.52
N GLU A 54 10.24 -9.91 0.66
CA GLU A 54 8.93 -9.30 0.87
C GLU A 54 8.95 -7.81 0.52
N ASP A 55 9.91 -7.06 1.07
CA ASP A 55 10.06 -5.63 0.79
C ASP A 55 10.22 -5.38 -0.72
N ALA A 56 11.04 -6.18 -1.41
CA ALA A 56 11.23 -6.06 -2.85
C ALA A 56 9.93 -6.26 -3.63
N VAL A 57 9.08 -7.22 -3.25
CA VAL A 57 7.76 -7.41 -3.89
C VAL A 57 6.83 -6.25 -3.56
N MET A 58 6.78 -5.82 -2.29
CA MET A 58 5.84 -4.81 -1.83
C MET A 58 6.09 -3.43 -2.45
N PHE A 59 7.34 -3.06 -2.67
CA PHE A 59 7.70 -1.76 -3.23
C PHE A 59 7.79 -1.74 -4.77
N GLU A 60 7.62 -2.88 -5.43
CA GLU A 60 7.49 -2.94 -6.89
C GLU A 60 6.02 -2.76 -7.31
N PRO A 61 5.65 -1.75 -8.12
CA PRO A 61 4.25 -1.47 -8.44
C PRO A 61 3.53 -2.61 -9.17
N ALA A 62 2.39 -3.07 -8.65
CA ALA A 62 1.58 -4.11 -9.29
C ALA A 62 0.92 -3.63 -10.59
N SER A 63 1.18 -4.28 -11.72
CA SER A 63 0.65 -3.86 -13.02
C SER A 63 -0.80 -4.28 -13.27
N ASN A 64 -1.34 -5.19 -12.44
CA ASN A 64 -2.68 -5.75 -12.60
C ASN A 64 -3.20 -6.33 -11.26
N ILE A 65 -4.46 -6.76 -11.25
CA ILE A 65 -5.12 -7.34 -10.06
C ILE A 65 -4.50 -8.68 -9.63
N ALA A 66 -3.92 -9.47 -10.53
CA ALA A 66 -3.28 -10.73 -10.16
C ALA A 66 -1.99 -10.48 -9.35
N GLU A 67 -1.18 -9.51 -9.75
CA GLU A 67 0.00 -9.07 -8.99
C GLU A 67 -0.40 -8.42 -7.65
N LEU A 68 -1.46 -7.62 -7.63
CA LEU A 68 -2.01 -7.05 -6.40
C LEU A 68 -2.49 -8.15 -5.43
N ARG A 69 -3.14 -9.19 -5.94
CA ARG A 69 -3.53 -10.36 -5.16
C ARG A 69 -2.31 -11.08 -4.58
N ALA A 70 -1.25 -11.26 -5.37
CA ALA A 70 -0.02 -11.87 -4.88
C ALA A 70 0.58 -11.07 -3.72
N LYS A 71 0.52 -9.73 -3.75
CA LYS A 71 0.88 -8.90 -2.58
C LYS A 71 -0.01 -9.18 -1.37
N ALA A 72 -1.34 -9.28 -1.56
CA ALA A 72 -2.24 -9.61 -0.46
C ALA A 72 -1.92 -10.97 0.17
N ASP A 73 -1.66 -11.99 -0.66
CA ASP A 73 -1.33 -13.33 -0.18
C ASP A 73 -0.04 -13.34 0.66
N ILE A 74 0.91 -12.42 0.40
CA ILE A 74 2.13 -12.25 1.21
C ILE A 74 1.83 -11.49 2.50
N ILE A 75 1.10 -10.37 2.42
CA ILE A 75 0.81 -9.50 3.58
C ILE A 75 0.01 -10.25 4.66
N TRP A 76 -0.95 -11.07 4.24
CA TRP A 76 -1.86 -11.79 5.12
C TRP A 76 -1.62 -13.30 5.10
N CYS A 77 -0.37 -13.73 4.87
CA CYS A 77 -0.01 -15.15 4.85
C CYS A 77 -0.12 -15.81 6.24
N ASP A 78 0.15 -15.05 7.29
CA ASP A 78 0.04 -15.47 8.69
C ASP A 78 -1.12 -14.72 9.37
N VAL A 79 -2.14 -15.48 9.79
CA VAL A 79 -3.35 -14.95 10.43
C VAL A 79 -3.12 -14.49 11.86
N ASP A 80 -2.05 -14.97 12.50
CA ASP A 80 -1.73 -14.67 13.90
C ASP A 80 -0.78 -13.47 14.03
N SER A 81 -0.22 -12.98 12.92
CA SER A 81 0.64 -11.80 12.88
C SER A 81 -0.06 -10.57 12.30
N LEU A 82 0.34 -9.39 12.79
CA LEU A 82 -0.06 -8.13 12.20
C LEU A 82 0.88 -7.77 11.04
N PRO A 83 0.34 -7.40 9.87
CA PRO A 83 1.17 -6.97 8.75
C PRO A 83 1.90 -5.66 9.06
N LYS A 84 3.06 -5.47 8.43
CA LYS A 84 3.83 -4.22 8.52
C LYS A 84 3.03 -3.08 7.86
N ASP A 85 2.82 -1.97 8.57
CA ASP A 85 2.05 -0.81 8.07
C ASP A 85 2.49 -0.33 6.68
N ARG A 86 3.81 -0.29 6.44
CA ARG A 86 4.39 0.12 5.15
C ARG A 86 3.96 -0.78 3.99
N HIS A 87 3.76 -2.07 4.22
CA HIS A 87 3.30 -3.02 3.20
C HIS A 87 1.82 -2.81 2.90
N VAL A 88 1.01 -2.61 3.94
CA VAL A 88 -0.41 -2.27 3.80
C VAL A 88 -0.59 -0.98 2.99
N LEU A 89 0.19 0.06 3.30
CA LEU A 89 0.17 1.32 2.55
C LEU A 89 0.57 1.10 1.08
N ALA A 90 1.65 0.36 0.81
CA ALA A 90 2.08 0.06 -0.55
C ALA A 90 1.02 -0.73 -1.36
N PHE A 91 0.33 -1.66 -0.71
CA PHE A 91 -0.79 -2.39 -1.31
C PHE A 91 -1.95 -1.45 -1.70
N PHE A 92 -2.34 -0.55 -0.80
CA PHE A 92 -3.41 0.39 -1.10
C PHE A 92 -3.02 1.42 -2.17
N ASP A 93 -1.76 1.87 -2.20
CA ASP A 93 -1.25 2.75 -3.26
C ASP A 93 -1.41 2.09 -4.64
N ASP A 94 -1.09 0.79 -4.75
CA ASP A 94 -1.30 0.02 -5.98
C ASP A 94 -2.78 -0.18 -6.30
N LEU A 95 -3.61 -0.49 -5.31
CA LEU A 95 -5.06 -0.64 -5.50
C LEU A 95 -5.65 0.66 -6.08
N ILE A 96 -5.31 1.81 -5.51
CA ILE A 96 -5.78 3.12 -5.96
C ILE A 96 -5.34 3.38 -7.40
N ARG A 97 -4.06 3.15 -7.71
CA ARG A 97 -3.53 3.32 -9.07
C ARG A 97 -4.26 2.43 -10.07
N LEU A 98 -4.51 1.17 -9.73
CA LEU A 98 -5.22 0.22 -10.58
C LEU A 98 -6.70 0.59 -10.77
N THR A 99 -7.30 1.28 -9.80
CA THR A 99 -8.66 1.85 -9.93
C THR A 99 -8.69 3.23 -10.59
N GLY A 100 -7.60 3.66 -11.23
CA GLY A 100 -7.53 4.95 -11.93
C GLY A 100 -7.49 6.17 -11.00
N ASN A 101 -6.95 6.01 -9.79
CA ASN A 101 -6.93 7.02 -8.74
C ASN A 101 -8.33 7.50 -8.31
N ALA A 102 -9.35 6.66 -8.49
CA ALA A 102 -10.70 6.95 -8.03
C ALA A 102 -10.77 7.00 -6.51
N VAL A 103 -11.55 7.95 -6.00
CA VAL A 103 -11.84 8.07 -4.56
C VAL A 103 -12.71 6.89 -4.13
N SER A 104 -12.41 6.31 -2.97
CA SER A 104 -13.22 5.23 -2.41
C SER A 104 -14.69 5.67 -2.22
N PRO A 105 -15.70 4.86 -2.61
CA PRO A 105 -17.12 5.21 -2.43
C PRO A 105 -17.56 5.41 -0.99
N VAL A 106 -16.77 4.92 -0.02
CA VAL A 106 -17.04 5.04 1.42
C VAL A 106 -16.18 6.12 2.08
N PHE A 107 -15.40 6.88 1.31
CA PHE A 107 -14.65 8.01 1.81
C PHE A 107 -15.54 9.25 1.89
N ASP A 108 -15.55 9.89 3.05
CA ASP A 108 -16.27 11.14 3.30
C ASP A 108 -15.27 12.25 3.57
N ALA A 109 -15.05 13.11 2.57
CA ALA A 109 -14.11 14.22 2.64
C ALA A 109 -14.49 15.26 3.71
N GLY A 110 -15.80 15.49 3.93
CA GLY A 110 -16.28 16.44 4.93
C GLY A 110 -16.02 15.94 6.35
N ARG A 111 -16.35 14.68 6.61
CA ARG A 111 -16.05 14.03 7.89
C ARG A 111 -14.54 13.96 8.14
N TRP A 112 -13.75 13.66 7.11
CA TRP A 112 -12.30 13.63 7.21
C TRP A 112 -11.73 15.02 7.55
N LEU A 113 -12.14 16.07 6.83
CA LEU A 113 -11.64 17.43 7.05
C LEU A 113 -12.00 17.93 8.46
N ALA A 114 -13.23 17.70 8.91
CA ALA A 114 -13.66 18.04 10.27
C ALA A 114 -12.91 17.26 11.36
N ARG A 115 -12.50 16.00 11.10
CA ARG A 115 -11.61 15.26 12.01
C ARG A 115 -10.21 15.86 12.01
N PHE A 116 -9.65 16.14 10.84
CA PHE A 116 -8.32 16.73 10.69
C PHE A 116 -8.20 18.08 11.42
N GLU A 117 -9.20 18.96 11.27
CA GLU A 117 -9.26 20.25 11.98
C GLU A 117 -9.36 20.08 13.50
N ARG A 118 -10.15 19.11 13.99
CA ARG A 118 -10.23 18.79 15.43
C ARG A 118 -8.91 18.26 16.00
N CYS A 119 -8.07 17.64 15.18
CA CYS A 119 -6.72 17.22 15.58
C CYS A 119 -5.70 18.38 15.59
N GLY A 120 -6.14 19.61 15.31
CA GLY A 120 -5.28 20.80 15.25
C GLY A 120 -4.69 21.06 13.86
N GLY A 121 -5.10 20.30 12.85
CA GLY A 121 -4.79 20.61 11.46
C GLY A 121 -5.52 21.85 10.98
N GLY A 122 -4.99 22.48 9.94
CA GLY A 122 -5.64 23.60 9.28
C GLY A 122 -5.45 23.56 7.78
N TRP A 123 -6.03 24.50 7.07
CA TRP A 123 -5.81 24.63 5.63
C TRP A 123 -5.88 26.07 5.20
N VAL A 124 -5.25 26.37 4.06
CA VAL A 124 -5.24 27.67 3.43
C VAL A 124 -5.33 27.50 1.92
N VAL A 125 -5.96 28.45 1.24
CA VAL A 125 -5.89 28.54 -0.23
C VAL A 125 -5.01 29.73 -0.57
N GLN A 126 -3.88 29.47 -1.21
CA GLN A 126 -2.92 30.49 -1.64
C GLN A 126 -2.61 30.28 -3.12
N ASP A 127 -2.67 31.35 -3.90
CA ASP A 127 -2.43 31.34 -5.36
C ASP A 127 -3.27 30.28 -6.10
N GLY A 128 -4.53 30.13 -5.67
CA GLY A 128 -5.46 29.16 -6.24
C GLY A 128 -5.16 27.70 -5.90
N LYS A 129 -4.22 27.41 -4.98
CA LYS A 129 -3.90 26.06 -4.52
C LYS A 129 -4.28 25.88 -3.06
N ALA A 130 -4.96 24.77 -2.76
CA ALA A 130 -5.22 24.36 -1.39
C ALA A 130 -3.98 23.72 -0.75
N TRP A 131 -3.60 24.22 0.41
CA TRP A 131 -2.54 23.68 1.25
C TRP A 131 -3.15 23.23 2.57
N LEU A 132 -2.86 21.99 2.94
CA LEU A 132 -3.13 21.47 4.27
C LEU A 132 -1.95 21.84 5.18
N MET A 133 -2.22 22.24 6.41
CA MET A 133 -1.25 22.60 7.44
C MET A 133 -1.31 21.51 8.51
N TRP A 134 -0.28 20.68 8.56
CA TRP A 134 -0.21 19.56 9.50
C TRP A 134 0.20 20.05 10.89
N PRO A 135 -0.47 19.61 11.96
CA PRO A 135 -0.02 19.87 13.32
C PRO A 135 1.19 18.99 13.64
N GLU A 136 2.05 19.45 14.54
CA GLU A 136 3.24 18.71 15.01
C GLU A 136 2.89 17.57 16.01
N ASN A 137 1.67 17.03 15.98
CA ASN A 137 1.24 15.97 16.91
C ASN A 137 1.09 14.61 16.21
N ASP A 138 1.41 13.54 16.93
CA ASP A 138 1.35 12.16 16.44
C ASP A 138 -0.09 11.68 16.12
N ARG A 139 -1.11 12.46 16.51
CA ARG A 139 -2.53 12.11 16.31
C ARG A 139 -2.98 12.25 14.85
N ILE A 140 -2.12 12.78 13.96
CA ILE A 140 -2.45 13.05 12.56
C ILE A 140 -2.09 11.89 11.62
N GLU A 141 -1.29 10.93 12.09
CA GLU A 141 -0.81 9.81 11.26
C GLU A 141 -1.97 8.96 10.72
N ASP A 142 -2.95 8.67 11.57
CA ASP A 142 -4.19 7.98 11.17
C ASP A 142 -4.94 8.72 10.06
N CYS A 143 -5.00 10.05 10.13
CA CYS A 143 -5.68 10.85 9.13
C CYS A 143 -4.95 10.78 7.79
N LEU A 144 -3.61 10.81 7.81
CA LEU A 144 -2.79 10.68 6.62
C LEU A 144 -2.91 9.28 6.00
N ALA A 145 -2.88 8.24 6.84
CA ALA A 145 -3.04 6.86 6.40
C ALA A 145 -4.43 6.66 5.77
N GLU A 146 -5.51 7.12 6.41
CA GLU A 146 -6.86 7.06 5.85
C GLU A 146 -6.96 7.80 4.50
N LEU A 147 -6.38 8.99 4.41
CA LEU A 147 -6.40 9.80 3.18
C LEU A 147 -5.68 9.10 2.02
N LYS A 148 -4.53 8.49 2.31
CA LYS A 148 -3.76 7.70 1.34
C LYS A 148 -4.55 6.46 0.93
N MET A 149 -4.91 5.59 1.88
CA MET A 149 -5.56 4.30 1.59
C MET A 149 -6.89 4.40 0.84
N ARG A 150 -7.59 5.53 0.96
CA ARG A 150 -8.90 5.74 0.32
C ARG A 150 -8.86 6.60 -0.93
N GLY A 151 -7.67 7.04 -1.37
CA GLY A 151 -7.52 7.95 -2.50
C GLY A 151 -8.21 9.30 -2.27
N GLY A 152 -8.40 9.72 -1.01
CA GLY A 152 -9.32 10.79 -0.64
C GLY A 152 -8.80 12.21 -0.92
N LYS A 153 -7.52 12.35 -1.26
CA LYS A 153 -6.86 13.66 -1.43
C LYS A 153 -7.56 14.58 -2.43
N PRO A 154 -7.93 14.16 -3.66
CA PRO A 154 -8.62 15.04 -4.60
C PRO A 154 -9.95 15.58 -4.04
N ALA A 155 -10.77 14.72 -3.43
CA ALA A 155 -12.05 15.11 -2.86
C ALA A 155 -11.91 16.12 -1.71
N VAL A 156 -10.89 15.98 -0.85
CA VAL A 156 -10.60 16.95 0.22
C VAL A 156 -10.19 18.31 -0.36
N ILE A 157 -9.34 18.31 -1.39
CA ILE A 157 -8.88 19.53 -2.04
C ILE A 157 -10.05 20.27 -2.72
N GLU A 158 -10.91 19.55 -3.44
CA GLU A 158 -12.13 20.11 -4.04
C GLU A 158 -13.05 20.72 -2.98
N LEU A 159 -13.26 20.02 -1.85
CA LEU A 159 -14.06 20.52 -0.74
C LEU A 159 -13.49 21.81 -0.14
N ILE A 160 -12.16 21.89 0.02
CA ILE A 160 -11.49 23.10 0.50
C ILE A 160 -11.72 24.27 -0.46
N HIS A 161 -11.59 24.05 -1.77
CA HIS A 161 -11.85 25.07 -2.77
C HIS A 161 -13.31 25.56 -2.74
N ALA A 162 -14.27 24.64 -2.66
CA ALA A 162 -15.69 25.00 -2.54
C ALA A 162 -15.97 25.81 -1.26
N SER A 163 -15.38 25.40 -0.13
CA SER A 163 -15.53 26.09 1.16
C SER A 163 -14.90 27.48 1.16
N HIS A 164 -13.75 27.64 0.51
CA HIS A 164 -13.08 28.95 0.37
C HIS A 164 -13.88 29.90 -0.51
N ALA A 165 -14.40 29.41 -1.66
CA ALA A 165 -15.24 30.21 -2.55
C ALA A 165 -16.51 30.71 -1.85
N ALA A 166 -17.16 29.86 -1.04
CA ALA A 166 -18.34 30.24 -0.27
C ALA A 166 -18.05 31.33 0.78
N LYS A 167 -16.88 31.29 1.44
CA LYS A 167 -16.47 32.31 2.42
C LYS A 167 -16.12 33.67 1.79
N GLY A 168 -15.66 33.69 0.54
CA GLY A 168 -15.37 34.94 -0.18
C GLY A 168 -16.59 35.62 -0.81
N ALA A 169 -17.73 34.93 -0.88
CA ALA A 169 -18.98 35.44 -1.45
C ALA A 169 -19.98 35.98 -0.40
N ALA A 170 -19.69 35.80 0.89
CA ALA A 170 -20.47 36.27 2.03
C ALA A 170 -19.84 37.52 2.65
#